data_AF-A0A930WZS1-F1
#
_entry.id   AF-A0A930WZS1-F1
#
_cell.length_a   1.000
_cell.length_b   1.000
_cell.length_c   1.000
_cell.angle_alpha   90.00
_cell.angle_beta   90.00
_cell.angle_gamma   90.00
#
_symmetry.space_group_name_H-M   'P 1'
#
loop_
_entity.id
_entity.type
_entity.pdbx_description
1 polymer ?
#
loop_
_entity_poly.entity_id
_entity_poly.type
_entity_poly.pdbx_seq_one_letter_code
_entity_poly.pdbx_strand_id
1 'polypeptide(L)'
;YMAGALFAIILWMVKVPPLAFALGTYLPMEINTPLLIGGLIAYFVQNSTKDKALADLRFAQGSTIASGLVAGGAIGSLFSAVLRIVGVDVFAEAWVETPEATYLSIVMYLLLCVFLYKVAMYVKAKKA
;
A
#
# COMPACT_ATOMS: atom_id res chain seq x y z
N TYR A 1 18.42 1.68 24.69
CA TYR A 1 17.40 2.69 25.06
C TYR A 1 17.89 4.12 24.92
N MET A 2 19.00 4.54 25.56
CA MET A 2 19.49 5.94 25.46
C MET A 2 19.90 6.40 24.05
N ALA A 3 20.51 5.52 23.24
CA ALA A 3 20.88 5.85 21.86
C ALA A 3 19.66 6.17 20.98
N GLY A 4 18.57 5.40 21.12
CA GLY A 4 17.32 5.66 20.39
C GLY A 4 16.65 6.96 20.83
N ALA A 5 16.70 7.31 22.11
CA ALA A 5 16.19 8.58 22.63
C ALA A 5 16.98 9.78 22.09
N LEU A 6 18.32 9.69 22.07
CA LEU A 6 19.18 10.71 21.46
C LEU A 6 18.89 10.86 19.96
N PHE A 7 18.74 9.74 19.25
CA PHE A 7 18.42 9.74 17.82
C PHE A 7 17.04 10.37 17.55
N ALA A 8 16.03 10.07 18.37
CA ALA A 8 14.71 10.67 18.27
C ALA A 8 14.72 12.19 18.50
N ILE A 9 15.54 12.69 19.43
CA ILE A 9 15.73 14.12 19.67
C ILE A 9 16.38 14.79 18.45
N ILE A 10 17.43 14.18 17.88
CA ILE A 10 18.08 14.69 16.66
C ILE A 10 17.09 14.75 15.49
N LEU A 11 16.31 13.70 15.27
CA LEU A 11 15.29 13.68 14.21
C LEU A 11 14.22 14.76 14.43
N TRP A 12 13.76 14.94 15.67
CA TRP A 12 12.83 16.00 16.03
C TRP A 12 13.40 17.40 15.74
N MET A 13 14.69 17.63 16.00
CA MET A 13 15.39 18.89 15.66
C MET A 13 15.47 19.14 14.15
N VAL A 14 15.64 18.08 13.35
CA VAL A 14 15.65 18.15 11.88
C VAL A 14 14.23 18.24 11.29
N LYS A 15 13.19 18.33 12.14
CA LYS A 15 11.76 18.27 11.76
C LYS A 15 11.38 16.99 11.01
N VAL A 16 12.16 15.92 11.16
CA VAL A 16 11.82 14.60 10.64
C VAL A 16 11.06 13.84 11.72
N PRO A 17 9.85 13.36 11.46
CA PRO A 17 9.11 12.56 12.44
C PRO A 17 9.90 11.29 12.80
N PRO A 18 10.32 11.10 14.06
CA PRO A 18 11.12 9.94 14.46
C PRO A 18 10.39 8.62 14.22
N LEU A 19 9.06 8.65 14.31
CA LEU A 19 8.19 7.50 14.11
C LEU A 19 8.20 7.00 12.67
N ALA A 20 8.11 7.91 11.69
CA ALA A 20 8.14 7.57 10.27
C ALA A 20 9.53 7.04 9.85
N PHE A 21 10.59 7.65 10.41
CA PHE A 21 11.96 7.19 10.21
C PHE A 21 12.19 5.79 10.78
N ALA A 22 11.81 5.56 12.04
CA ALA A 22 11.94 4.27 12.70
C ALA A 22 11.16 3.17 11.97
N LEU A 23 9.93 3.46 11.52
CA LEU A 23 9.12 2.53 10.73
C LEU A 23 9.82 2.15 9.42
N GLY A 24 10.40 3.14 8.71
CA GLY A 24 11.15 2.91 7.48
C GLY A 24 12.44 2.10 7.68
N THR A 25 13.11 2.23 8.83
CA THR A 25 14.30 1.40 9.16
C THR A 25 13.95 0.01 9.70
N TYR A 26 12.72 -0.19 10.19
CA TYR A 26 12.29 -1.42 10.85
C TYR A 26 11.62 -2.41 9.90
N LEU A 27 10.91 -1.92 8.89
CA LEU A 27 10.24 -2.77 7.89
C LEU A 27 11.25 -3.28 6.85
N PRO A 28 11.21 -4.57 6.46
CA PRO A 28 11.98 -5.09 5.33
C PRO A 28 11.69 -4.28 4.06
N MET A 29 12.69 -4.14 3.18
CA MET A 29 12.54 -3.35 1.94
C MET A 29 11.35 -3.82 1.08
N GLU A 30 11.04 -5.11 1.12
CA GLU A 30 9.92 -5.75 0.43
C GLU A 30 8.56 -5.12 0.77
N ILE A 31 8.37 -4.63 2.00
CA ILE A 31 7.11 -3.99 2.44
C ILE A 31 7.20 -2.46 2.39
N ASN A 32 8.41 -1.90 2.55
CA ASN A 32 8.62 -0.45 2.49
C ASN A 32 8.33 0.15 1.11
N THR A 33 8.72 -0.52 0.02
CA THR A 33 8.51 0.02 -1.33
C THR A 33 7.01 0.11 -1.68
N PRO A 34 6.18 -0.92 -1.44
CA PRO A 34 4.73 -0.80 -1.57
C PRO A 34 4.11 0.27 -0.69
N LEU A 35 4.56 0.40 0.56
CA LEU A 35 4.08 1.43 1.48
C LEU A 35 4.39 2.85 0.98
N LEU A 36 5.61 3.08 0.52
CA LEU A 36 6.04 4.34 -0.08
C LEU A 36 5.18 4.69 -1.30
N ILE A 37 4.99 3.74 -2.20
CA ILE A 37 4.19 3.94 -3.42
C ILE A 37 2.73 4.21 -3.07
N GLY A 38 2.15 3.49 -2.10
CA GLY A 38 0.81 3.78 -1.58
C GLY A 38 0.68 5.20 -1.00
N GLY A 39 1.70 5.66 -0.26
CA GLY A 39 1.79 7.03 0.24
C GLY A 39 1.90 8.08 -0.89
N LEU A 40 2.66 7.79 -1.93
CA LEU A 40 2.76 8.65 -3.12
C LEU A 40 1.42 8.75 -3.85
N ILE A 41 0.70 7.64 -4.03
CA ILE A 41 -0.65 7.64 -4.63
C ILE A 41 -1.60 8.50 -3.78
N ALA A 42 -1.61 8.30 -2.46
CA ALA A 42 -2.41 9.09 -1.53
C ALA A 42 -2.10 10.59 -1.62
N TYR A 43 -0.82 10.96 -1.76
CA TYR A 43 -0.39 12.33 -1.97
C TYR A 43 -0.90 12.89 -3.31
N PHE A 44 -0.74 12.15 -4.41
CA PHE A 44 -1.23 12.58 -5.72
C PHE A 44 -2.75 12.74 -5.78
N VAL A 45 -3.51 11.88 -5.09
CA VAL A 45 -4.97 11.98 -5.00
C VAL A 45 -5.38 13.24 -4.23
N GLN A 46 -4.76 13.51 -3.08
CA GLN A 46 -5.07 14.70 -2.27
C GLN A 46 -4.65 16.00 -2.97
N ASN A 47 -3.55 15.99 -3.72
CA ASN A 47 -3.08 17.16 -4.47
C ASN A 47 -3.73 17.29 -5.86
N SER A 48 -4.74 16.48 -6.19
CA SER A 48 -5.36 16.43 -7.52
C SER A 48 -6.26 17.63 -7.86
N THR A 49 -6.67 18.42 -6.87
CA THR A 49 -7.58 19.56 -7.04
C THR A 49 -7.30 20.64 -6.00
N LYS A 50 -7.67 21.88 -6.32
CA LYS A 50 -7.62 23.02 -5.37
C LYS A 50 -8.79 23.03 -4.40
N ASP A 51 -9.88 22.34 -4.75
CA ASP A 51 -11.04 22.19 -3.87
C ASP A 51 -10.78 21.12 -2.82
N LYS A 52 -10.58 21.55 -1.58
CA LYS A 52 -10.29 20.68 -0.44
C LYS A 52 -11.39 19.65 -0.19
N ALA A 53 -12.67 20.02 -0.34
CA ALA A 53 -13.77 19.10 -0.10
C ALA A 53 -13.78 17.95 -1.12
N LEU A 54 -13.48 18.25 -2.38
CA LEU A 54 -13.38 17.24 -3.43
C LEU A 54 -12.13 16.36 -3.27
N ALA A 55 -11.00 16.91 -2.84
CA ALA A 55 -9.79 16.14 -2.55
C ALA A 55 -10.02 15.13 -1.41
N ASP A 56 -10.66 15.57 -0.33
CA ASP A 56 -10.98 14.71 0.83
C ASP A 56 -11.96 13.59 0.45
N LEU A 57 -12.97 13.88 -0.39
CA LEU A 57 -13.90 12.88 -0.93
C LEU A 57 -13.19 11.82 -1.77
N ARG A 58 -12.26 12.23 -2.65
CA ARG A 58 -11.46 11.30 -3.47
C ARG A 58 -10.56 10.43 -2.62
N PHE A 59 -9.93 11.01 -1.61
CA PHE A 59 -9.09 10.27 -0.67
C PHE A 59 -9.90 9.25 0.13
N ALA A 60 -11.06 9.64 0.68
CA ALA A 60 -11.94 8.74 1.42
C ALA A 60 -12.44 7.57 0.56
N GLN A 61 -12.81 7.84 -0.70
CA GLN A 61 -13.21 6.80 -1.64
C GLN A 61 -12.05 5.84 -1.94
N GLY A 62 -10.87 6.38 -2.26
CA GLY A 62 -9.67 5.58 -2.52
C GLY A 62 -9.30 4.70 -1.33
N SER A 63 -9.36 5.25 -0.11
CA SER A 63 -9.12 4.54 1.14
C SER A 63 -10.12 3.40 1.37
N THR A 64 -11.40 3.62 1.08
CA THR A 64 -12.46 2.59 1.22
C THR A 64 -12.24 1.41 0.28
N ILE A 65 -11.86 1.68 -0.97
CA ILE A 65 -11.55 0.60 -1.93
C ILE A 65 -10.25 -0.11 -1.55
N ALA A 66 -9.22 0.63 -1.14
CA ALA A 66 -7.96 0.06 -0.70
C ALA A 66 -8.15 -0.88 0.51
N SER A 67 -8.94 -0.49 1.51
CA SER A 67 -9.23 -1.36 2.66
C SER A 67 -10.03 -2.60 2.26
N GLY A 68 -10.96 -2.47 1.31
CA GLY A 68 -11.66 -3.61 0.71
C GLY A 68 -10.71 -4.59 0.00
N LEU A 69 -9.71 -4.10 -0.73
CA LEU A 69 -8.69 -4.94 -1.37
C LEU A 69 -7.79 -5.64 -0.34
N VAL A 70 -7.42 -4.94 0.74
CA VAL A 70 -6.65 -5.54 1.84
C VAL A 70 -7.46 -6.65 2.52
N ALA A 71 -8.74 -6.41 2.80
CA ALA A 71 -9.63 -7.43 3.38
C ALA A 71 -9.81 -8.63 2.43
N GLY A 72 -10.00 -8.39 1.14
CA GLY A 72 -10.08 -9.44 0.12
C GLY A 72 -8.80 -10.29 0.04
N GLY A 73 -7.63 -9.64 0.08
CA GLY A 73 -6.34 -10.32 0.12
C GLY A 73 -6.18 -11.21 1.35
N ALA A 74 -6.61 -10.74 2.52
CA ALA A 74 -6.56 -11.52 3.76
C ALA A 74 -7.52 -12.73 3.75
N ILE A 75 -8.71 -12.59 3.17
CA ILE A 75 -9.65 -13.71 3.03
C ILE A 75 -9.11 -14.73 2.02
N GLY A 76 -8.50 -14.27 0.91
CA GLY A 76 -7.88 -15.13 -0.08
C GLY A 76 -6.70 -15.95 0.48
N SER A 77 -5.84 -15.33 1.28
CA SER A 77 -4.72 -16.02 1.93
C SER A 77 -5.19 -17.02 2.98
N LEU A 78 -6.23 -16.69 3.74
CA LEU A 78 -6.87 -17.63 4.67
C LEU A 78 -7.44 -18.85 3.93
N PHE A 79 -8.14 -18.63 2.80
CA PHE A 79 -8.68 -19.72 2.00
C PHE A 79 -7.58 -20.64 1.46
N SER A 80 -6.47 -20.07 0.96
CA SER A 80 -5.29 -20.82 0.53
C SER A 80 -4.70 -21.68 1.66
N ALA A 81 -4.58 -21.11 2.88
CA ALA A 81 -4.08 -21.85 4.04
C ALA A 81 -4.98 -23.04 4.41
N VAL A 82 -6.31 -22.87 4.35
CA VAL A 82 -7.27 -23.96 4.62
C VAL A 82 -7.13 -25.09 3.60
N LEU A 83 -7.03 -24.79 2.31
CA LEU A 83 -6.82 -25.81 1.27
C LEU A 83 -5.55 -26.63 1.53
N ARG A 84 -4.46 -25.95 1.91
CA ARG A 84 -3.19 -26.60 2.22
C ARG A 84 -3.30 -27.53 3.45
N ILE A 85 -4.09 -27.16 4.46
CA ILE A 85 -4.34 -28.01 5.64
C ILE A 85 -5.11 -29.29 5.27
N VAL A 86 -6.03 -29.22 4.32
CA VAL A 86 -6.83 -30.36 3.84
C VAL A 86 -6.06 -31.24 2.83
N GLY A 87 -4.79 -30.89 2.54
CA GLY A 87 -3.90 -31.64 1.66
C GLY A 87 -4.04 -31.30 0.18
N VAL A 88 -4.74 -30.21 -0.16
CA VAL A 88 -4.83 -29.69 -1.53
C VAL A 88 -3.81 -28.57 -1.69
N ASP A 89 -2.67 -28.90 -2.29
CA ASP A 89 -1.65 -27.90 -2.61
C ASP A 89 -1.81 -27.42 -4.06
N VAL A 90 -2.32 -26.19 -4.19
CA VAL A 90 -2.46 -25.49 -5.48
C VAL A 90 -1.33 -24.48 -5.69
N PHE A 91 -0.33 -24.45 -4.81
CA PHE A 91 0.78 -23.52 -4.90
C PHE A 91 1.79 -24.01 -5.93
N ALA A 92 1.93 -23.27 -7.03
CA ALA A 92 2.84 -23.60 -8.12
C ALA A 92 4.27 -23.15 -7.79
N GLU A 93 4.95 -23.86 -6.87
CA GLU A 93 6.32 -23.55 -6.41
C GLU A 93 7.30 -23.39 -7.59
N ALA A 94 7.27 -24.32 -8.54
CA ALA A 94 8.14 -24.29 -9.71
C ALA A 94 7.90 -23.09 -10.64
N TRP A 95 6.71 -22.50 -10.62
CA TRP A 95 6.38 -21.33 -11.42
C TRP A 95 6.79 -20.02 -10.73
N VAL A 96 6.64 -19.94 -9.41
CA VAL A 96 6.97 -18.73 -8.63
C VAL A 96 8.45 -18.37 -8.73
N GLU A 97 9.33 -19.38 -8.88
CA GLU A 97 10.78 -19.16 -9.05
C GLU A 97 11.16 -18.73 -10.47
N THR A 98 10.24 -18.75 -11.43
CA THR A 98 10.54 -18.37 -12.81
C THR A 98 10.67 -16.84 -12.96
N PRO A 99 11.52 -16.37 -13.90
CA PRO A 99 11.57 -14.96 -14.26
C PRO A 99 10.22 -14.41 -14.74
N GLU A 100 9.40 -15.25 -15.36
CA GLU A 100 8.07 -14.91 -15.88
C GLU A 100 7.11 -14.49 -14.75
N ALA A 101 7.10 -15.22 -13.63
CA ALA A 101 6.33 -14.86 -12.44
C ALA A 101 6.76 -13.50 -11.86
N THR A 102 8.06 -13.19 -11.92
CA THR A 102 8.59 -11.90 -11.46
C THR A 102 8.08 -10.76 -12.36
N TYR A 103 8.18 -10.88 -13.69
CA TYR A 103 7.66 -9.85 -14.58
C TYR A 103 6.15 -9.67 -14.45
N LEU A 104 5.39 -10.77 -14.33
CA LEU A 104 3.94 -10.70 -14.15
C LEU A 104 3.56 -10.00 -12.84
N SER A 105 4.25 -10.28 -11.74
CA SER A 105 3.99 -9.62 -10.46
C SER A 105 4.26 -8.11 -10.51
N ILE A 106 5.33 -7.68 -11.19
CA ILE A 106 5.61 -6.26 -11.42
C ILE A 106 4.49 -5.60 -12.24
N VAL A 107 4.05 -6.23 -13.33
CA VAL A 107 2.97 -5.71 -14.17
C VAL A 107 1.66 -5.61 -13.38
N MET A 108 1.29 -6.65 -12.63
CA MET A 108 0.08 -6.62 -11.81
C MET A 108 0.15 -5.58 -10.70
N TYR A 109 1.32 -5.41 -10.07
CA TYR A 109 1.52 -4.39 -9.07
C TYR A 109 1.31 -2.97 -9.64
N LEU A 110 1.88 -2.69 -10.81
CA LEU A 110 1.67 -1.41 -11.51
C LEU A 110 0.22 -1.20 -11.92
N LEU A 111 -0.46 -2.24 -12.41
CA LEU A 111 -1.88 -2.18 -12.75
C LEU A 111 -2.73 -1.87 -11.53
N LEU A 112 -2.44 -2.47 -10.37
CA LEU A 112 -3.15 -2.21 -9.11
C LEU A 112 -2.93 -0.76 -8.64
N CYS A 113 -1.71 -0.23 -8.77
CA CYS A 113 -1.42 1.17 -8.48
C CYS A 113 -2.22 2.13 -9.38
N VAL A 114 -2.25 1.87 -10.69
CA VAL A 114 -3.01 2.68 -11.65
C VAL A 114 -4.52 2.57 -11.41
N PHE A 115 -5.00 1.37 -11.10
CA PHE A 115 -6.39 1.11 -10.76
C PHE A 115 -6.81 1.94 -9.53
N LEU A 116 -6.06 1.87 -8.43
CA LEU A 116 -6.34 2.63 -7.21
C LEU A 116 -6.39 4.14 -7.48
N TYR A 117 -5.42 4.66 -8.24
CA TYR A 117 -5.41 6.07 -8.60
C TYR A 117 -6.63 6.46 -9.45
N LYS A 118 -6.95 5.69 -10.50
CA LYS A 118 -8.10 5.98 -11.37
C LYS A 118 -9.43 5.91 -10.63
N VAL A 119 -9.61 4.93 -9.76
CA VAL A 119 -10.83 4.78 -8.96
C VAL A 119 -10.99 5.95 -7.99
N ALA A 120 -9.92 6.36 -7.31
CA ALA A 120 -9.95 7.55 -6.45
C ALA A 120 -10.31 8.81 -7.26
N MET A 121 -9.77 8.95 -8.48
CA MET A 121 -10.01 10.09 -9.36
C MET A 121 -11.37 10.08 -10.08
N TYR A 122 -12.06 8.93 -10.13
CA TYR A 122 -13.37 8.80 -10.77
C TYR A 122 -14.45 9.60 -10.05
N VAL A 123 -14.29 9.86 -8.75
CA VAL A 123 -15.21 10.70 -7.98
C VAL A 123 -15.17 12.13 -8.53
N LYS A 124 -16.32 12.54 -9.08
CA LYS A 124 -16.59 13.90 -9.54
C LYS A 124 -17.49 14.59 -8.53
N ALA A 125 -17.27 15.88 -8.31
CA ALA A 125 -18.17 16.70 -7.50
C ALA A 125 -19.59 16.56 -8.03
N LYS A 126 -20.55 16.30 -7.14
CA LYS A 126 -21.97 16.37 -7.46
C LYS A 126 -22.23 17.81 -7.89
N LYS A 127 -22.59 18.05 -9.15
CA LYS A 127 -23.12 19.36 -9.56
C LYS A 127 -24.35 19.60 -8.69
N ALA A 128 -24.23 20.53 -7.75
CA ALA A 128 -25.37 21.11 -7.05
C ALA A 128 -26.18 21.95 -8.04
#